data_AF-A0AAV5UE45-F1
#
_entry.id   AF-A0AAV5UE45-F1
#
_cell.length_a   1.000
_cell.length_b   1.000
_cell.length_c   1.000
_cell.angle_alpha   90.00
_cell.angle_beta   90.00
_cell.angle_gamma   90.00
#
_symmetry.space_group_name_H-M   'P 1'
#
loop_
_entity.id
_entity.type
_entity.pdbx_description
1 polymer ?
#
loop_
_entity_poly.entity_id
_entity_poly.type
_entity_poly.pdbx_seq_one_letter_code
_entity_poly.pdbx_strand_id
1 'polypeptide(L)'
;TFFIRCSIIFSQQPVWREEILQRISNILGTKRALAIFADYNRFEVSDWVVAAIHSIVAVEFIVTAILVGGLLIASSIIMKTAVFHPNMMRITVFFLIHLYILLFSRIIIYLFQIRAIDVSEDVDFSTILIITATVIRFYISFALVFILVAVVAERVFATLLVHDYEKKDRYCIAIAELSCVFILSLTFALNFETGIFNFLPWQCGYVIIFAFTISGGITAIFLNYYNRKRLFYNNLNPM
;
A
#
# COMPACT_ATOMS: atom_id res chain seq x y z
N THR A 1 -10.83 20.04 -16.20
CA THR A 1 -9.55 20.44 -16.86
C THR A 1 -8.44 20.78 -15.87
N PHE A 2 -8.69 21.51 -14.77
CA PHE A 2 -7.68 21.80 -13.75
C PHE A 2 -7.11 20.54 -13.05
N PHE A 3 -7.96 19.63 -12.58
CA PHE A 3 -7.53 18.35 -11.98
C PHE A 3 -6.70 17.49 -12.94
N ILE A 4 -7.12 17.37 -14.20
CA ILE A 4 -6.37 16.62 -15.24
C ILE A 4 -5.01 17.28 -15.51
N ARG A 5 -4.93 18.62 -15.54
CA ARG A 5 -3.65 19.33 -15.68
C ARG A 5 -2.75 19.19 -14.45
N CYS A 6 -3.30 19.21 -13.24
CA CYS A 6 -2.54 18.89 -12.02
C CYS A 6 -2.03 17.45 -12.04
N SER A 7 -2.85 16.48 -12.46
CA SER A 7 -2.42 15.09 -12.63
C SER A 7 -1.30 14.96 -13.67
N ILE A 8 -1.34 15.73 -14.75
CA ILE A 8 -0.27 15.78 -15.77
C ILE A 8 1.00 16.43 -15.23
N ILE A 9 0.90 17.49 -14.42
CA ILE A 9 2.06 18.13 -13.75
C ILE A 9 2.70 17.16 -12.75
N PHE A 10 1.89 16.40 -12.00
CA PHE A 10 2.37 15.32 -11.14
C PHE A 10 2.85 14.08 -11.92
N SER A 11 2.50 13.96 -13.20
CA SER A 11 2.99 12.90 -14.11
C SER A 11 4.11 13.36 -15.03
N GLN A 12 4.56 14.61 -14.97
CA GLN A 12 5.70 15.07 -15.75
C GLN A 12 6.94 14.42 -15.16
N GLN A 13 7.53 13.57 -15.99
CA GLN A 13 8.68 12.77 -15.65
C GLN A 13 9.89 13.70 -15.52
N PRO A 14 10.67 13.62 -14.41
CA PRO A 14 11.84 14.47 -14.22
C PRO A 14 12.85 14.29 -15.36
N VAL A 15 13.57 15.34 -15.76
CA VAL A 15 14.62 15.24 -16.82
C VAL A 15 15.75 14.29 -16.41
N TRP A 16 16.11 14.28 -15.12
CA TRP A 16 17.07 13.32 -14.57
C TRP A 16 16.60 11.86 -14.63
N ARG A 17 15.30 11.63 -14.82
CA ARG A 17 14.74 10.30 -15.04
C ARG A 17 15.29 9.66 -16.29
N GLU A 18 15.43 10.42 -17.39
CA GLU A 18 15.93 9.85 -18.64
C GLU A 18 17.38 9.44 -18.50
N GLU A 19 18.20 10.21 -17.78
CA GLU A 19 19.62 9.94 -17.57
C GLU A 19 19.85 8.76 -16.62
N ILE A 20 19.13 8.71 -15.48
CA ILE A 20 19.16 7.56 -14.57
C ILE A 20 18.54 6.33 -15.25
N LEU A 21 17.43 6.46 -15.97
CA LEU A 21 16.86 5.36 -16.76
C LEU A 21 17.80 4.88 -17.85
N GLN A 22 18.61 5.76 -18.44
CA GLN A 22 19.57 5.39 -19.46
C GLN A 22 20.76 4.63 -18.83
N ARG A 23 21.24 5.05 -17.65
CA ARG A 23 22.26 4.30 -16.88
C ARG A 23 21.74 2.95 -16.38
N ILE A 24 20.55 2.93 -15.77
CA ILE A 24 19.87 1.71 -15.33
C ILE A 24 19.53 0.83 -16.53
N SER A 25 19.07 1.38 -17.65
CA SER A 25 18.85 0.66 -18.91
C SER A 25 20.14 0.06 -19.47
N ASN A 26 21.28 0.73 -19.32
CA ASN A 26 22.55 0.18 -19.78
C ASN A 26 22.98 -1.02 -18.92
N ILE A 27 22.54 -1.08 -17.66
CA ILE A 27 22.82 -2.19 -16.73
C ILE A 27 21.77 -3.31 -16.85
N LEU A 28 20.48 -2.97 -16.98
CA LEU A 28 19.33 -3.89 -16.95
C LEU A 28 18.70 -4.16 -18.32
N GLY A 29 19.25 -3.61 -19.40
CA GLY A 29 18.82 -3.84 -20.78
C GLY A 29 17.41 -3.29 -21.13
N THR A 30 16.77 -2.52 -20.25
CA THR A 30 15.38 -2.09 -20.42
C THR A 30 15.18 -0.60 -20.08
N LYS A 31 14.76 0.19 -21.08
CA LYS A 31 14.47 1.64 -20.96
C LYS A 31 13.05 1.89 -20.46
N ARG A 32 12.67 1.53 -19.23
CA ARG A 32 11.33 1.88 -18.72
C ARG A 32 11.28 2.30 -17.24
N ALA A 33 10.76 3.51 -17.09
CA ALA A 33 10.04 4.12 -15.97
C ALA A 33 10.48 3.86 -14.53
N LEU A 34 11.32 4.77 -13.99
CA LEU A 34 11.43 5.06 -12.56
C LEU A 34 10.53 6.28 -12.34
N ALA A 35 9.34 6.11 -11.78
CA ALA A 35 8.39 7.20 -11.65
C ALA A 35 8.46 7.79 -10.26
N ILE A 36 9.52 8.53 -9.91
CA ILE A 36 9.52 9.23 -8.62
C ILE A 36 10.47 10.44 -8.58
N PHE A 37 9.90 11.55 -8.07
CA PHE A 37 10.45 12.87 -7.75
C PHE A 37 10.84 13.78 -8.92
N ALA A 38 9.95 14.68 -9.37
CA ALA A 38 10.47 15.91 -9.97
C ALA A 38 11.32 16.64 -8.92
N ASP A 39 12.64 16.73 -9.10
CA ASP A 39 13.46 17.68 -8.34
C ASP A 39 13.03 19.06 -8.84
N TYR A 40 11.98 19.61 -8.24
CA TYR A 40 11.37 20.87 -8.67
C TYR A 40 12.34 22.04 -8.57
N ASN A 41 13.42 21.91 -7.81
CA ASN A 41 14.48 22.90 -7.76
C ASN A 41 15.38 22.89 -9.01
N ARG A 42 15.33 21.86 -9.86
CA ARG A 42 15.97 21.87 -11.20
C ARG A 42 15.11 22.52 -12.27
N PHE A 43 13.83 22.74 -11.99
CA PHE A 43 12.95 23.45 -12.90
C PHE A 43 12.87 24.90 -12.45
N GLU A 44 12.86 25.85 -13.39
CA GLU A 44 12.59 27.26 -13.09
C GLU A 44 11.10 27.41 -12.75
N VAL A 45 10.72 26.98 -11.55
CA VAL A 45 9.35 27.10 -11.04
C VAL A 45 9.26 28.32 -10.14
N SER A 46 8.18 29.08 -10.27
CA SER A 46 7.92 30.23 -9.40
C SER A 46 7.86 29.84 -7.92
N ASP A 47 8.42 30.67 -7.04
CA ASP A 47 8.51 30.43 -5.58
C ASP A 47 7.18 30.03 -4.92
N TRP A 48 6.06 30.59 -5.39
CA TRP A 48 4.74 30.25 -4.83
C TRP A 48 4.34 28.79 -5.07
N VAL A 49 4.78 28.18 -6.18
CA VAL A 49 4.54 26.76 -6.48
C VAL A 49 5.37 25.90 -5.53
N VAL A 50 6.64 26.28 -5.31
CA VAL A 50 7.54 25.59 -4.37
C VAL A 50 6.96 25.65 -2.96
N ALA A 51 6.47 26.81 -2.53
CA ALA A 51 5.79 26.97 -1.23
C ALA A 51 4.52 26.12 -1.13
N ALA A 52 3.71 26.06 -2.21
CA ALA A 52 2.51 25.23 -2.25
C ALA A 52 2.82 23.73 -2.16
N ILE A 53 3.86 23.26 -2.86
CA ILE A 53 4.32 21.86 -2.79
C ILE A 53 4.74 21.52 -1.36
N HIS A 54 5.60 22.34 -0.73
CA HIS A 54 6.02 22.11 0.65
C HIS A 54 4.84 22.12 1.63
N SER A 55 3.86 23.00 1.42
CA SER A 55 2.64 23.05 2.24
C SER A 55 1.82 21.76 2.11
N ILE A 56 1.64 21.23 0.90
CA ILE A 56 0.94 19.97 0.65
C ILE A 56 1.68 18.80 1.31
N VAL A 57 3.00 18.74 1.17
CA VAL A 57 3.82 17.68 1.77
C VAL A 57 3.78 17.75 3.30
N ALA A 58 3.81 18.95 3.89
CA ALA A 58 3.68 19.13 5.34
C ALA A 58 2.31 18.66 5.85
N VAL A 59 1.22 19.01 5.14
CA VAL A 59 -0.13 18.52 5.47
C VAL A 59 -0.21 16.99 5.35
N GLU A 60 0.34 16.41 4.28
CA GLU A 60 0.40 14.95 4.08
C GLU A 60 1.14 14.28 5.25
N PHE A 61 2.26 14.85 5.69
CA PHE A 61 3.04 14.34 6.83
C PHE A 61 2.24 14.39 8.14
N ILE A 62 1.58 15.52 8.43
CA ILE A 62 0.74 15.68 9.63
C ILE A 62 -0.42 14.66 9.62
N VAL A 63 -1.11 14.53 8.49
CA VAL A 63 -2.21 13.56 8.35
C VAL A 63 -1.70 12.14 8.54
N THR A 64 -0.55 11.79 7.95
CA THR A 64 0.07 10.47 8.11
C THR A 64 0.45 10.21 9.56
N ALA A 65 1.02 11.19 10.26
CA ALA A 65 1.39 11.06 11.68
C ALA A 65 0.16 10.86 12.58
N ILE A 66 -0.91 11.62 12.34
CA ILE A 66 -2.19 11.47 13.07
C ILE A 66 -2.79 10.08 12.82
N LEU A 67 -2.84 9.63 11.56
CA LEU A 67 -3.34 8.31 11.19
C LEU A 67 -2.56 7.20 11.89
N VAL A 68 -1.23 7.28 11.89
CA VAL A 68 -0.38 6.33 12.61
C VAL A 68 -0.70 6.35 14.10
N GLY A 69 -0.72 7.52 14.75
CA GLY A 69 -1.07 7.64 16.17
C GLY A 69 -2.42 7.01 16.50
N GLY A 70 -3.44 7.27 15.68
CA GLY A 70 -4.76 6.64 15.81
C GLY A 70 -4.72 5.12 15.66
N LEU A 71 -3.94 4.61 14.70
CA LEU A 71 -3.73 3.18 14.47
C LEU A 71 -2.97 2.50 15.62
N LEU A 72 -2.02 3.18 16.27
CA LEU A 72 -1.32 2.67 17.45
C LEU A 72 -2.24 2.52 18.67
N ILE A 73 -3.12 3.51 18.86
CA ILE A 73 -4.13 3.44 19.92
C ILE A 73 -5.14 2.33 19.60
N ALA A 74 -5.66 2.29 18.37
CA ALA A 74 -6.62 1.28 17.94
C ALA A 74 -6.05 -0.14 18.04
N SER A 75 -4.80 -0.35 17.61
CA SER A 75 -4.13 -1.65 17.74
C SER A 75 -3.93 -2.05 19.20
N SER A 76 -3.51 -1.14 20.07
CA SER A 76 -3.37 -1.42 21.50
C SER A 76 -4.69 -1.87 22.15
N ILE A 77 -5.81 -1.36 21.66
CA ILE A 77 -7.16 -1.79 22.06
C ILE A 77 -7.46 -3.17 21.48
N ILE A 78 -7.33 -3.33 20.16
CA ILE A 78 -7.66 -4.57 19.42
C ILE A 78 -6.86 -5.77 19.97
N MET A 79 -5.56 -5.59 20.24
CA MET A 79 -4.69 -6.63 20.80
C MET A 79 -5.11 -7.13 22.17
N LYS A 80 -5.89 -6.34 22.93
CA LYS A 80 -6.43 -6.74 24.25
C LYS A 80 -7.82 -7.38 24.15
N THR A 81 -8.48 -7.31 23.00
CA THR A 81 -9.82 -7.86 22.86
C THR A 81 -9.77 -9.36 22.56
N ALA A 82 -10.46 -10.15 23.38
CA ALA A 82 -10.67 -11.58 23.13
C ALA A 82 -11.71 -11.87 22.03
N VAL A 83 -12.27 -10.81 21.41
CA VAL A 83 -13.37 -10.91 20.43
C VAL A 83 -12.87 -11.38 19.06
N PHE A 84 -11.59 -11.15 18.74
CA PHE A 84 -11.04 -11.52 17.44
C PHE A 84 -10.41 -12.90 17.45
N HIS A 85 -10.72 -13.67 16.42
CA HIS A 85 -10.08 -14.95 16.16
C HIS A 85 -8.55 -14.76 15.97
N PRO A 86 -7.69 -15.68 16.44
CA PRO A 86 -6.24 -15.56 16.32
C PRO A 86 -5.73 -15.26 14.90
N ASN A 87 -6.36 -15.81 13.86
CA ASN A 87 -6.03 -15.49 12.47
C ASN A 87 -6.25 -14.02 12.10
N MET A 88 -7.38 -13.44 12.51
CA MET A 88 -7.68 -12.03 12.30
C MET A 88 -6.66 -11.14 13.03
N MET A 89 -6.19 -11.58 14.19
CA MET A 89 -5.12 -10.91 14.93
C MET A 89 -3.79 -10.96 14.18
N ARG A 90 -3.43 -12.11 13.58
CA ARG A 90 -2.23 -12.24 12.73
C ARG A 90 -2.28 -11.27 11.53
N ILE A 91 -3.41 -11.20 10.83
CA ILE A 91 -3.60 -10.27 9.70
C ILE A 91 -3.49 -8.80 10.18
N THR A 92 -4.08 -8.49 11.34
CA THR A 92 -4.00 -7.14 11.93
C THR A 92 -2.56 -6.76 12.31
N VAL A 93 -1.82 -7.67 12.93
CA VAL A 93 -0.40 -7.44 13.26
C VAL A 93 0.43 -7.25 12.00
N PHE A 94 0.20 -8.06 10.97
CA PHE A 94 0.84 -7.90 9.67
C PHE A 94 0.58 -6.50 9.09
N PHE A 95 -0.67 -6.05 9.09
CA PHE A 95 -1.06 -4.70 8.67
C PHE A 95 -0.33 -3.59 9.44
N LEU A 96 -0.26 -3.71 10.77
CA LEU A 96 0.41 -2.71 11.62
C LEU A 96 1.91 -2.62 11.34
N ILE A 97 2.58 -3.76 11.16
CA ILE A 97 4.00 -3.78 10.78
C ILE A 97 4.22 -3.04 9.46
N HIS A 98 3.35 -3.25 8.46
CA HIS A 98 3.45 -2.56 7.18
C HIS A 98 3.24 -1.06 7.28
N LEU A 99 2.35 -0.60 8.16
CA LEU A 99 2.15 0.83 8.42
C LEU A 99 3.39 1.49 9.02
N TYR A 100 4.11 0.80 9.91
CA TYR A 100 5.39 1.31 10.43
C TYR A 100 6.46 1.41 9.34
N ILE A 101 6.57 0.39 8.47
CA ILE A 101 7.52 0.41 7.35
C ILE A 101 7.17 1.54 6.38
N LEU A 102 5.88 1.83 6.16
CA LEU A 102 5.42 2.94 5.31
C LEU A 102 5.84 4.30 5.86
N LEU A 103 5.74 4.48 7.18
CA LEU A 103 6.18 5.70 7.83
C LEU A 103 7.69 5.90 7.65
N PHE A 104 8.46 4.83 7.86
CA PHE A 104 9.91 4.87 7.70
C PHE A 104 10.32 5.20 6.25
N SER A 105 9.71 4.53 5.27
CA SER A 105 9.99 4.83 3.85
C SER A 105 9.60 6.26 3.48
N ARG A 106 8.51 6.80 4.06
CA ARG A 106 8.10 8.19 3.84
C ARG A 106 9.07 9.19 4.43
N ILE A 107 9.64 8.92 5.60
CA ILE A 107 10.67 9.78 6.22
C ILE A 107 11.90 9.84 5.30
N ILE A 108 12.39 8.71 4.78
CA ILE A 108 13.51 8.67 3.84
C ILE A 108 13.21 9.53 2.60
N ILE A 109 12.04 9.34 2.02
CA ILE A 109 11.58 10.10 0.85
C ILE A 109 11.52 11.61 1.16
N TYR A 110 11.02 11.97 2.34
CA TYR A 110 10.93 13.37 2.75
C TYR A 110 12.31 14.00 2.93
N LEU A 111 13.24 13.29 3.57
CA LEU A 111 14.63 13.73 3.73
C LEU A 111 15.31 13.98 2.37
N PHE A 112 15.01 13.15 1.37
CA PHE A 112 15.45 13.39 0.01
C PHE A 112 14.79 14.65 -0.60
N GLN A 113 13.48 14.83 -0.45
CA GLN A 113 12.75 15.99 -1.00
C GLN A 113 13.27 17.34 -0.46
N ILE A 114 13.65 17.40 0.81
CA ILE A 114 14.23 18.62 1.42
C ILE A 114 15.75 18.75 1.18
N ARG A 115 16.34 17.86 0.35
CA ARG A 115 17.79 17.79 0.08
C ARG A 115 18.66 17.59 1.32
N ALA A 116 18.13 16.94 2.35
CA ALA A 116 18.93 16.47 3.48
C ALA A 116 19.74 15.21 3.11
N ILE A 117 19.25 14.45 2.13
CA ILE A 117 19.98 13.35 1.46
C ILE A 117 20.15 13.78 0.01
N ASP A 118 21.39 13.93 -0.44
CA ASP A 118 21.69 14.23 -1.84
C ASP A 118 21.96 12.92 -2.61
N VAL A 119 21.61 12.92 -3.89
CA VAL A 119 21.86 11.79 -4.80
C VAL A 119 23.03 12.18 -5.68
N SER A 120 24.15 11.46 -5.53
CA SER A 120 25.28 11.66 -6.43
C SER A 120 24.95 11.14 -7.84
N GLU A 121 25.74 11.57 -8.84
CA GLU A 121 25.57 11.13 -10.23
C GLU A 121 25.89 9.64 -10.44
N ASP A 122 26.62 9.04 -9.49
CA ASP A 122 26.94 7.62 -9.48
C ASP A 122 25.94 6.83 -8.63
N VAL A 123 25.84 5.52 -8.88
CA VAL A 123 24.95 4.64 -8.11
C VAL A 123 25.52 4.45 -6.71
N ASP A 124 25.23 5.40 -5.84
CA ASP A 124 25.62 5.40 -4.44
C ASP A 124 24.57 4.72 -3.55
N PHE A 125 24.92 4.58 -2.27
CA PHE A 125 24.01 4.04 -1.26
C PHE A 125 22.71 4.86 -1.15
N SER A 126 22.78 6.18 -1.27
CA SER A 126 21.62 7.08 -1.23
C SER A 126 20.62 6.76 -2.35
N THR A 127 21.12 6.54 -3.57
CA THR A 127 20.31 6.16 -4.73
C THR A 127 19.59 4.84 -4.50
N ILE A 128 20.30 3.81 -4.05
CA ILE A 128 19.72 2.50 -3.74
C ILE A 128 18.67 2.62 -2.62
N LEU A 129 18.96 3.41 -1.59
CA LEU A 129 18.06 3.65 -0.47
C LEU A 129 16.74 4.30 -0.94
N ILE A 130 16.82 5.31 -1.81
CA ILE A 130 15.64 6.02 -2.33
C ILE A 130 14.81 5.13 -3.26
N ILE A 131 15.45 4.38 -4.16
CA ILE A 131 14.76 3.40 -5.02
C ILE A 131 14.08 2.33 -4.16
N THR A 132 14.75 1.85 -3.11
CA THR A 132 14.18 0.84 -2.22
C THR A 132 12.99 1.40 -1.42
N ALA A 133 13.12 2.60 -0.83
CA ALA A 133 12.04 3.26 -0.11
C ALA A 133 10.81 3.49 -1.01
N THR A 134 11.06 3.80 -2.27
CA THR A 134 10.07 3.96 -3.34
C THR A 134 9.32 2.66 -3.64
N VAL A 135 10.03 1.57 -3.90
CA VAL A 135 9.41 0.26 -4.15
C VAL A 135 8.62 -0.20 -2.93
N ILE A 136 9.18 -0.02 -1.73
CA ILE A 136 8.50 -0.32 -0.45
C ILE A 136 7.19 0.47 -0.32
N ARG A 137 7.18 1.75 -0.71
CA ARG A 137 5.97 2.59 -0.64
C ARG A 137 4.85 2.04 -1.53
N PHE A 138 5.16 1.67 -2.77
CA PHE A 138 4.18 1.08 -3.67
C PHE A 138 3.74 -0.30 -3.19
N TYR A 139 4.68 -1.14 -2.76
CA TYR A 139 4.41 -2.43 -2.15
C TYR A 139 3.39 -2.32 -1.02
N ILE A 140 3.61 -1.41 -0.07
CA ILE A 140 2.69 -1.25 1.06
C ILE A 140 1.34 -0.71 0.57
N SER A 141 1.32 0.23 -0.37
CA SER A 141 0.06 0.76 -0.92
C SER A 141 -0.83 -0.34 -1.51
N PHE A 142 -0.24 -1.29 -2.27
CA PHE A 142 -0.95 -2.47 -2.75
C PHE A 142 -1.30 -3.44 -1.62
N ALA A 143 -0.38 -3.66 -0.67
CA ALA A 143 -0.61 -4.55 0.46
C ALA A 143 -1.81 -4.10 1.31
N LEU A 144 -1.98 -2.80 1.57
CA LEU A 144 -3.13 -2.30 2.32
C LEU A 144 -4.47 -2.68 1.67
N VAL A 145 -4.57 -2.59 0.33
CA VAL A 145 -5.76 -2.99 -0.42
C VAL A 145 -5.98 -4.49 -0.32
N PHE A 146 -4.94 -5.29 -0.58
CA PHE A 146 -5.07 -6.75 -0.56
C PHE A 146 -5.28 -7.31 0.85
N ILE A 147 -4.78 -6.65 1.90
CA ILE A 147 -5.08 -6.99 3.30
C ILE A 147 -6.58 -6.81 3.59
N LEU A 148 -7.21 -5.74 3.10
CA LEU A 148 -8.66 -5.57 3.28
C LEU A 148 -9.44 -6.73 2.64
N VAL A 149 -9.02 -7.17 1.46
CA VAL A 149 -9.59 -8.35 0.80
C VAL A 149 -9.32 -9.62 1.61
N ALA A 150 -8.11 -9.81 2.13
CA ALA A 150 -7.77 -10.96 2.98
C ALA A 150 -8.60 -11.00 4.27
N VAL A 151 -8.83 -9.85 4.91
CA VAL A 151 -9.72 -9.74 6.08
C VAL A 151 -11.14 -10.21 5.74
N VAL A 152 -11.66 -9.83 4.57
CA VAL A 152 -12.99 -10.27 4.12
C VAL A 152 -12.98 -11.76 3.80
N ALA A 153 -11.93 -12.26 3.13
CA ALA A 153 -11.77 -13.68 2.82
C ALA A 153 -11.72 -14.55 4.09
N GLU A 154 -10.91 -14.18 5.08
CA GLU A 154 -10.83 -14.88 6.36
C GLU A 154 -12.19 -14.91 7.08
N ARG A 155 -12.95 -13.81 7.00
CA ARG A 155 -14.32 -13.78 7.56
C ARG A 155 -15.29 -14.68 6.81
N VAL A 156 -15.15 -14.81 5.48
CA VAL A 156 -15.92 -15.76 4.68
C VAL A 156 -15.54 -17.19 5.06
N PHE A 157 -14.25 -17.52 5.17
CA PHE A 157 -13.80 -18.85 5.62
C PHE A 157 -14.29 -19.19 7.01
N ALA A 158 -14.18 -18.26 7.96
CA ALA A 158 -14.70 -18.46 9.31
C ALA A 158 -16.23 -18.67 9.35
N THR A 159 -16.97 -18.08 8.39
CA THR A 159 -18.44 -18.24 8.29
C THR A 159 -18.84 -19.54 7.61
N LEU A 160 -18.09 -19.99 6.60
CA LEU A 160 -18.35 -21.25 5.89
C LEU A 160 -17.88 -22.47 6.69
N LEU A 161 -16.76 -22.35 7.40
CA LEU A 161 -16.08 -23.43 8.11
C LEU A 161 -16.20 -23.29 9.64
N VAL A 162 -17.31 -22.76 10.14
CA VAL A 162 -17.54 -22.45 11.57
C VAL A 162 -17.18 -23.65 12.46
N HIS A 163 -17.70 -24.83 12.12
CA HIS A 163 -17.51 -26.05 12.90
C HIS A 163 -16.03 -26.46 13.02
N ASP A 164 -15.27 -26.22 11.96
CA ASP A 164 -13.85 -26.53 11.89
C ASP A 164 -13.00 -25.48 12.62
N TYR A 165 -13.41 -24.21 12.54
CA TYR A 165 -12.76 -23.09 13.23
C TYR A 165 -12.93 -23.14 14.75
N GLU A 166 -14.05 -23.69 15.24
CA GLU A 166 -14.27 -23.90 16.68
C GLU A 166 -13.35 -24.98 17.27
N LYS A 167 -12.97 -25.98 16.46
CA LYS A 167 -12.21 -27.15 16.93
C LYS A 167 -10.69 -26.99 16.84
N LYS A 168 -10.19 -26.23 15.85
CA LYS A 168 -8.75 -26.17 15.56
C LYS A 168 -8.33 -24.79 15.04
N ASP A 169 -7.27 -24.22 15.60
CA ASP A 169 -6.63 -23.03 15.05
C ASP A 169 -5.98 -23.38 13.69
N ARG A 170 -6.51 -22.79 12.61
CA ARG A 170 -6.06 -22.99 11.23
C ARG A 170 -5.14 -21.86 10.79
N TYR A 171 -4.01 -21.73 11.46
CA TYR A 171 -3.00 -20.71 11.14
C TYR A 171 -2.49 -20.82 9.69
N CYS A 172 -2.51 -22.01 9.08
CA CYS A 172 -2.10 -22.22 7.69
C CYS A 172 -2.93 -21.40 6.69
N ILE A 173 -4.22 -21.16 6.95
CA ILE A 173 -5.09 -20.37 6.08
C ILE A 173 -4.61 -18.92 6.08
N ALA A 174 -4.45 -18.33 7.27
CA ALA A 174 -3.94 -16.97 7.41
C ALA A 174 -2.53 -16.81 6.81
N ILE A 175 -1.63 -17.78 6.98
CA ILE A 175 -0.30 -17.74 6.35
C ILE A 175 -0.42 -17.77 4.82
N ALA A 176 -1.29 -18.61 4.26
CA ALA A 176 -1.49 -18.68 2.81
C ALA A 176 -2.05 -17.36 2.26
N GLU A 177 -3.03 -16.77 2.93
CA GLU A 177 -3.59 -15.46 2.58
C GLU A 177 -2.53 -14.37 2.63
N LEU A 178 -1.78 -14.27 3.74
CA LEU A 178 -0.72 -13.26 3.89
C LEU A 178 0.43 -13.46 2.89
N SER A 179 0.76 -14.70 2.55
CA SER A 179 1.76 -14.99 1.51
C SER A 179 1.27 -14.54 0.13
N CYS A 180 -0.02 -14.76 -0.17
CA CYS A 180 -0.64 -14.27 -1.41
C CYS A 180 -0.63 -12.74 -1.47
N VAL A 181 -1.03 -12.07 -0.38
CA VAL A 181 -0.95 -10.60 -0.23
C VAL A 181 0.47 -10.11 -0.48
N PHE A 182 1.48 -10.75 0.15
CA PHE A 182 2.88 -10.37 -0.01
C PHE A 182 3.34 -10.48 -1.47
N ILE A 183 3.13 -11.64 -2.09
CA ILE A 183 3.58 -11.92 -3.47
C ILE A 183 2.89 -10.97 -4.45
N LEU A 184 1.55 -10.85 -4.40
CA LEU A 184 0.81 -9.98 -5.31
C LEU A 184 1.25 -8.52 -5.14
N SER A 185 1.32 -8.01 -3.91
CA SER A 185 1.73 -6.62 -3.66
C SER A 185 3.13 -6.34 -4.19
N LEU A 186 4.07 -7.27 -4.00
CA LEU A 186 5.44 -7.12 -4.46
C LEU A 186 5.51 -7.16 -6.00
N THR A 187 4.80 -8.09 -6.64
CA THR A 187 4.72 -8.17 -8.10
C THR A 187 4.14 -6.89 -8.69
N PHE A 188 3.05 -6.37 -8.13
CA PHE A 188 2.45 -5.11 -8.59
C PHE A 188 3.37 -3.91 -8.36
N ALA A 189 4.02 -3.81 -7.20
CA ALA A 189 4.95 -2.72 -6.90
C ALA A 189 6.15 -2.71 -7.84
N LEU A 190 6.79 -3.86 -8.06
CA LEU A 190 7.90 -3.99 -8.99
C LEU A 190 7.44 -3.69 -10.43
N ASN A 191 6.28 -4.19 -10.86
CA ASN A 191 5.77 -3.88 -12.20
C ASN A 191 5.48 -2.39 -12.38
N PHE A 192 4.96 -1.72 -11.34
CA PHE A 192 4.66 -0.28 -11.40
C PHE A 192 5.94 0.57 -11.40
N GLU A 193 6.93 0.21 -10.57
CA GLU A 193 8.14 1.02 -10.37
C GLU A 193 9.28 0.77 -11.34
N THR A 194 9.37 -0.43 -11.90
CA THR A 194 10.52 -0.81 -12.73
C THR A 194 10.10 -1.26 -14.13
N GLY A 195 8.82 -1.58 -14.31
CA GLY A 195 8.35 -2.25 -15.51
C GLY A 195 9.03 -3.60 -15.79
N ILE A 196 9.78 -4.18 -14.84
CA ILE A 196 10.58 -5.42 -15.04
C ILE A 196 9.75 -6.53 -15.67
N PHE A 197 8.54 -6.73 -15.15
CA PHE A 197 7.68 -7.82 -15.62
C PHE A 197 6.91 -7.48 -16.90
N ASN A 198 6.71 -6.19 -17.22
CA ASN A 198 5.96 -5.68 -18.39
C ASN A 198 4.63 -6.40 -18.69
N PHE A 199 4.03 -7.13 -17.74
CA PHE A 199 2.83 -7.94 -18.01
C PHE A 199 1.57 -7.09 -18.01
N LEU A 200 1.61 -5.89 -17.42
CA LEU A 200 0.46 -5.00 -17.29
C LEU A 200 0.84 -3.54 -17.52
N PRO A 201 0.09 -2.79 -18.34
CA PRO A 201 0.17 -1.33 -18.37
C PRO A 201 -0.10 -0.74 -16.98
N TRP A 202 0.62 0.31 -16.60
CA TRP A 202 0.48 0.95 -15.29
C TRP A 202 -0.95 1.43 -15.00
N GLN A 203 -1.71 1.82 -16.03
CA GLN A 203 -3.11 2.23 -15.92
C GLN A 203 -4.01 1.09 -15.42
N CYS A 204 -3.71 -0.15 -15.82
CA CYS A 204 -4.50 -1.31 -15.42
C CYS A 204 -4.34 -1.63 -13.92
N GLY A 205 -3.23 -1.21 -13.29
CA GLY A 205 -3.01 -1.39 -11.85
C GLY A 205 -4.10 -0.70 -11.01
N TYR A 206 -4.48 0.52 -11.37
CA TYR A 206 -5.56 1.26 -10.67
C TYR A 206 -6.92 0.59 -10.85
N VAL A 207 -7.21 0.08 -12.04
CA VAL A 207 -8.46 -0.65 -12.33
C VAL A 207 -8.55 -1.91 -11.47
N ILE A 208 -7.44 -2.64 -11.35
CA ILE A 208 -7.35 -3.84 -10.50
C ILE A 208 -7.58 -3.49 -9.03
N ILE A 209 -6.88 -2.49 -8.49
CA ILE A 209 -7.09 -2.02 -7.10
C ILE A 209 -8.56 -1.68 -6.85
N PHE A 210 -9.16 -0.92 -7.76
CA PHE A 210 -10.55 -0.49 -7.65
C PHE A 210 -11.52 -1.69 -7.68
N ALA A 211 -11.29 -2.63 -8.60
CA ALA A 211 -12.09 -3.85 -8.71
C ALA A 211 -12.01 -4.72 -7.45
N PHE A 212 -10.82 -4.94 -6.91
CA PHE A 212 -10.62 -5.69 -5.66
C PHE A 212 -11.24 -5.01 -4.44
N THR A 213 -11.15 -3.67 -4.38
CA THR A 213 -11.75 -2.90 -3.29
C THR A 213 -13.28 -3.00 -3.33
N ILE A 214 -13.88 -2.84 -4.51
CA ILE A 214 -15.33 -3.00 -4.69
C ILE A 214 -15.77 -4.42 -4.39
N SER A 215 -15.07 -5.44 -4.89
CA SER A 215 -15.44 -6.84 -4.66
C SER A 215 -15.34 -7.21 -3.19
N GLY A 216 -14.30 -6.74 -2.49
CA GLY A 216 -14.15 -6.88 -1.04
C GLY A 216 -15.31 -6.19 -0.29
N GLY A 217 -15.65 -4.97 -0.67
CA GLY A 217 -16.76 -4.21 -0.07
C GLY A 217 -18.12 -4.90 -0.26
N ILE A 218 -18.44 -5.35 -1.48
CA ILE A 218 -19.68 -6.09 -1.78
C ILE A 218 -19.74 -7.38 -0.97
N THR A 219 -18.64 -8.14 -0.92
CA THR A 219 -18.55 -9.39 -0.16
C THR A 219 -18.77 -9.13 1.34
N ALA A 220 -18.19 -8.06 1.89
CA ALA A 220 -18.40 -7.68 3.28
C ALA A 220 -19.87 -7.33 3.59
N ILE A 221 -20.54 -6.59 2.70
CA ILE A 221 -21.97 -6.28 2.83
C ILE A 221 -22.81 -7.55 2.79
N PHE A 222 -22.56 -8.44 1.83
CA PHE A 222 -23.26 -9.71 1.69
C PHE A 222 -23.08 -10.58 2.93
N LEU A 223 -21.85 -10.67 3.44
CA LEU A 223 -21.52 -11.43 4.64
C LEU A 223 -22.25 -10.88 5.88
N ASN A 224 -22.31 -9.55 6.02
CA ASN A 224 -23.06 -8.91 7.11
C ASN A 224 -24.57 -9.24 7.02
N TYR A 225 -25.14 -9.18 5.81
CA TYR A 225 -26.54 -9.55 5.59
C TYR A 225 -26.80 -11.03 5.93
N TYR A 226 -25.94 -11.94 5.46
CA TYR A 226 -26.04 -13.37 5.73
C TYR A 226 -25.94 -13.68 7.24
N ASN A 227 -24.96 -13.08 7.93
CA ASN A 227 -24.76 -13.28 9.36
C ASN A 227 -25.96 -12.81 10.19
N ARG A 228 -26.56 -11.67 9.83
CA ARG A 228 -27.80 -11.20 10.48
C ARG A 228 -28.95 -12.19 10.31
N LYS A 229 -29.16 -12.72 9.10
CA LYS A 229 -30.23 -13.68 8.82
C LYS A 229 -30.02 -14.99 9.57
N ARG A 230 -28.78 -15.50 9.61
CA ARG A 230 -28.43 -16.72 10.36
C ARG A 230 -28.67 -16.56 11.86
N LEU A 231 -28.26 -15.43 12.45
CA LEU A 231 -28.50 -15.13 13.87
C LEU A 231 -30.00 -15.06 14.20
N PHE A 232 -30.79 -14.42 13.32
CA PHE A 232 -32.24 -14.35 13.49
C PHE A 232 -32.88 -15.74 13.49
N TYR A 233 -32.47 -16.62 12.58
CA TYR A 233 -32.99 -18.00 12.51
C TYR A 233 -32.64 -18.81 13.75
N ASN A 234 -31.40 -18.69 14.26
CA ASN A 234 -30.97 -19.37 15.48
C ASN A 234 -31.75 -18.91 16.72
N ASN A 235 -32.13 -17.63 16.78
CA ASN A 235 -32.96 -17.11 17.89
C ASN A 235 -34.40 -17.63 17.85
N LEU A 236 -34.92 -17.99 16.66
CA LEU A 236 -36.26 -18.57 16.52
C LEU A 236 -36.30 -20.07 16.83
N ASN A 237 -35.19 -20.76 16.62
CA ASN A 237 -35.06 -22.20 16.87
C ASN A 237 -33.85 -22.48 17.77
N PRO A 238 -33.92 -22.15 19.08
CA PRO A 238 -32.89 -22.55 20.02
C PRO A 238 -32.88 -24.08 20.11
N MET A 239 -31.82 -24.71 19.59
CA MET A 239 -31.59 -26.16 19.77
C MET A 239 -31.28 -26.48 21.23
#